data_AF-A0A423VK63-F1
#
_entry.id   AF-A0A423VK63-F1
#
_cell.length_a   1.000
_cell.length_b   1.000
_cell.length_c   1.000
_cell.angle_alpha   90.00
_cell.angle_beta   90.00
_cell.angle_gamma   90.00
#
_symmetry.space_group_name_H-M   'P 1'
#
loop_
_entity.id
_entity.type
_entity.pdbx_description
1 polymer ?
#
loop_
_entity_poly.entity_id
_entity_poly.type
_entity_poly.pdbx_seq_one_letter_code
_entity_poly.pdbx_strand_id
1 'polypeptide(L)' 'MTPPCPSFHASQLPLQVQSNVKGKKRKTEGGKVIDLKACELFNLLQYHCSIEHPQQLDSPV' A
#
# COMPACT_ATOMS: atom_id res chain seq x y z
N MET A 1 -17.45 4.29 -7.37
CA MET A 1 -16.77 3.00 -7.63
C MET A 1 -15.42 3.03 -6.94
N THR A 2 -15.11 2.04 -6.12
CA THR A 2 -13.82 1.94 -5.42
C THR A 2 -12.73 1.64 -6.45
N PRO A 3 -11.61 2.38 -6.47
CA PRO A 3 -10.53 2.08 -7.39
C PRO A 3 -9.95 0.68 -7.10
N PRO A 4 -9.47 -0.05 -8.12
CA PRO A 4 -8.84 -1.34 -7.90
C PRO A 4 -7.66 -1.15 -6.95
N CYS A 5 -7.69 -1.89 -5.84
CA CYS A 5 -6.63 -1.92 -4.84
C CYS A 5 -5.85 -3.23 -5.05
N PRO A 6 -4.75 -3.22 -5.81
CA PRO A 6 -3.97 -4.43 -6.03
C PRO A 6 -3.34 -4.86 -4.70
N SER A 7 -3.46 -6.15 -4.40
CA SER A 7 -2.75 -6.78 -3.29
C SER A 7 -1.26 -6.87 -3.62
N PHE A 8 -0.41 -6.62 -2.64
CA PHE A 8 1.04 -6.73 -2.77
C PHE A 8 1.64 -7.14 -1.42
N HIS A 9 2.82 -7.75 -1.45
CA HIS A 9 3.49 -8.19 -0.22
C HIS A 9 3.98 -6.98 0.59
N ALA A 10 3.92 -7.04 1.92
CA ALA A 10 4.29 -5.93 2.80
C ALA A 10 5.72 -5.38 2.53
N SER A 11 6.66 -6.23 2.10
CA SER A 11 8.01 -5.82 1.71
C SER A 11 8.06 -4.85 0.52
N GLN A 12 7.01 -4.79 -0.30
CA GLN A 12 6.91 -3.91 -1.46
C GLN A 12 6.32 -2.53 -1.11
N LEU A 13 5.82 -2.34 0.12
CA LEU A 13 5.22 -1.08 0.57
C LEU A 13 6.13 0.16 0.36
N PRO A 14 7.45 0.12 0.63
CA PRO A 14 8.33 1.27 0.39
C PRO A 14 8.36 1.74 -1.07
N LEU A 15 8.11 0.83 -2.01
CA LEU A 15 8.06 1.12 -3.44
C LEU A 15 6.65 1.54 -3.88
N GLN A 16 5.63 0.77 -3.50
CA GLN A 16 4.24 0.98 -3.91
C GLN A 16 3.64 2.29 -3.38
N VAL A 17 4.08 2.76 -2.22
CA VAL A 17 3.61 4.04 -1.66
C VAL A 17 4.03 5.23 -2.52
N GLN A 18 5.13 5.12 -3.26
CA GLN A 18 5.68 6.23 -4.06
C GLN A 18 4.90 6.48 -5.35
N SER A 19 4.08 5.53 -5.80
CA SER A 19 3.31 5.61 -7.04
C SER A 19 1.81 5.54 -6.77
N ASN A 20 1.02 6.09 -7.70
CA ASN A 20 -0.42 5.93 -7.72
C ASN A 20 -0.83 4.66 -8.49
N VAL A 21 -2.13 4.35 -8.52
CA VAL A 21 -2.70 3.19 -9.25
C VAL A 21 -2.40 3.19 -10.76
N LYS A 22 -1.92 4.30 -11.33
CA LYS A 22 -1.53 4.44 -12.74
C LYS A 22 0.00 4.38 -12.93
N GLY A 23 0.75 4.01 -11.89
CA GLY A 23 2.22 3.96 -11.89
C GLY A 23 2.93 5.31 -11.86
N LYS A 24 2.20 6.43 -11.77
CA LYS A 24 2.80 7.77 -11.70
C LYS A 24 3.25 8.07 -10.28
N LYS A 25 4.42 8.71 -10.13
CA LYS A 25 4.94 9.16 -8.85
C LYS A 25 3.91 10.05 -8.14
N ARG A 26 3.66 9.78 -6.86
CA ARG A 26 2.74 10.58 -6.03
C ARG A 26 3.31 11.97 -5.84
N LYS A 27 2.41 12.96 -5.90
CA LYS A 27 2.75 14.33 -5.55
C LYS A 27 2.74 14.44 -4.03
N THR A 28 3.85 14.87 -3.46
CA THR A 28 4.02 15.16 -2.03
C THR A 28 4.24 16.65 -1.86
N GLU A 29 3.98 17.16 -0.67
CA GLU A 29 4.33 18.53 -0.34
C GLU A 29 5.85 18.69 -0.42
N GLY A 30 6.30 19.60 -1.29
CA GLY A 30 7.73 19.82 -1.56
C GLY A 30 8.39 18.78 -2.47
N GLY A 31 7.65 17.86 -3.10
CA GLY A 31 8.20 16.91 -4.10
C GLY A 31 9.15 15.85 -3.53
N LYS A 32 9.21 15.71 -2.21
CA LYS A 32 10.04 14.74 -1.50
C LYS A 32 9.49 13.33 -1.64
N VAL A 33 10.36 12.33 -1.51
CA VAL A 33 9.95 10.92 -1.43
C VAL A 33 9.20 10.70 -0.11
N ILE A 34 8.19 9.82 -0.11
CA ILE A 34 7.46 9.49 1.11
C ILE A 34 8.39 8.69 2.01
N ASP A 35 8.70 9.22 3.19
CA ASP A 35 9.47 8.52 4.21
C ASP A 35 8.54 7.75 5.15
N LEU A 36 8.56 6.43 5.06
CA LEU A 36 7.76 5.55 5.92
C LEU A 36 8.22 5.57 7.38
N LYS A 37 9.49 5.93 7.66
CA LYS A 37 10.00 6.00 9.03
C LYS A 37 9.42 7.17 9.81
N ALA A 38 9.05 8.24 9.11
CA ALA A 38 8.36 9.39 9.69
C ALA A 38 6.85 9.13 9.90
N CYS A 39 6.33 7.98 9.46
CA CYS A 39 4.91 7.66 9.55
C CYS A 39 4.63 6.96 10.90
N GLU A 40 3.96 7.64 11.82
CA GLU A 40 3.56 7.06 13.12
C GLU A 40 2.70 5.80 12.95
N LEU A 41 1.87 5.76 11.91
CA LEU A 41 1.04 4.60 11.55
C LEU A 41 1.85 3.37 11.12
N PHE A 42 3.12 3.55 10.73
CA PHE A 42 3.99 2.43 10.39
C PHE A 42 4.43 1.63 11.64
N ASN A 43 4.41 2.25 12.82
CA ASN A 43 4.75 1.60 14.09
C ASN A 43 3.56 0.90 14.76
N LEU A 44 2.35 1.03 14.21
CA LEU A 44 1.18 0.30 14.70
C LEU A 44 1.30 -1.18 14.35
N LEU A 45 1.02 -2.02 15.35
CA LEU A 45 0.96 -3.47 15.21
C LEU A 45 -0.09 -3.83 14.16
N GLN A 46 0.36 -4.20 12.96
CA GLN A 46 -0.54 -4.63 11.90
C GLN A 46 -0.99 -6.05 12.21
N TYR A 47 -2.31 -6.27 12.28
CA TYR A 47 -2.86 -7.62 12.41
C TYR A 47 -2.52 -8.40 11.14
N HIS A 48 -1.90 -9.58 11.30
CA HIS A 48 -1.57 -10.43 10.16
C HIS A 48 -2.86 -11.05 9.61
N CYS A 49 -3.22 -10.65 8.40
CA CYS A 49 -4.42 -11.11 7.71
C CYS A 49 -4.00 -11.89 6.45
N SER A 50 -4.38 -13.17 6.37
CA SER A 50 -4.02 -14.05 5.26
C SER A 50 -5.21 -14.26 4.35
N ILE A 51 -5.18 -13.65 3.17
CA ILE A 51 -6.21 -13.84 2.14
C ILE A 51 -5.77 -14.98 1.24
N GLU A 52 -6.60 -16.02 1.09
CA GLU A 52 -6.26 -17.19 0.28
C GLU A 52 -6.10 -16.86 -1.21
N HIS A 53 -7.00 -16.04 -1.76
CA HIS A 53 -7.05 -15.72 -3.18
C HIS A 53 -7.04 -14.20 -3.41
N PRO A 54 -5.91 -13.51 -3.19
CA PRO A 54 -5.85 -12.05 -3.14
C PRO A 54 -6.06 -11.32 -4.49
N GLN A 55 -6.23 -12.09 -5.58
CA GLN A 55 -6.56 -11.59 -6.92
C GLN A 55 -8.05 -11.77 -7.27
N GLN A 56 -8.81 -12.53 -6.47
CA GLN A 56 -10.26 -12.68 -6.63
C GLN A 56 -10.97 -11.63 -5.79
N LEU A 57 -11.95 -10.96 -6.39
CA LEU A 57 -12.93 -10.18 -5.63
C LEU A 57 -13.67 -11.11 -4.66
N ASP A 58 -13.89 -10.63 -3.43
CA ASP A 58 -14.58 -11.34 -2.35
C ASP A 58 -13.91 -12.64 -1.87
N SER A 59 -12.58 -12.75 -2.00
CA SER A 59 -11.82 -13.83 -1.37
C SER A 59 -12.05 -13.87 0.15
N PRO A 60 -12.20 -15.06 0.77
CA PRO A 60 -12.25 -15.19 2.21
C PRO A 60 -11.00 -14.60 2.86
N VAL A 61 -11.22 -13.95 4.01
CA VAL A 61 -10.25 -13.24 4.84
C VAL A 61 -10.10 -13.96 6.17
#